data_AF-A0A202EB40-F1
#
_entry.id   AF-A0A202EB40-F1
#
_cell.length_a   1.000
_cell.length_b   1.000
_cell.length_c   1.000
_cell.angle_alpha   90.00
_cell.angle_beta   90.00
_cell.angle_gamma   90.00
#
_symmetry.space_group_name_H-M   'P 1'
#
loop_
_entity.id
_entity.type
_entity.pdbx_description
1 polymer ?
#
loop_
_entity_poly.entity_id
_entity_poly.type
_entity_poly.pdbx_seq_one_letter_code
_entity_poly.pdbx_strand_id
1 'polypeptide(L)'
;MSGREKFWDSVCDYRPYLRLLLVFTTTLLVLTLLAMGIGDQQTDAYVISLVTIGLLGITIVPAAYCVWRCGQVTNEFEKPK
;
A
#
# COMPACT_ATOMS: atom_id res chain seq x y z
N MET A 1 -12.65 26.05 4.27
CA MET A 1 -11.94 24.79 4.00
C MET A 1 -11.59 24.73 2.52
N SER A 2 -10.31 24.67 2.20
CA SER A 2 -9.77 24.41 0.87
C SER A 2 -10.18 23.01 0.40
N GLY A 3 -10.49 22.84 -0.90
CA GLY A 3 -10.92 21.54 -1.45
C GLY A 3 -9.94 20.39 -1.22
N ARG A 4 -8.64 20.71 -1.06
CA ARG A 4 -7.62 19.73 -0.66
C ARG A 4 -7.86 19.17 0.74
N GLU A 5 -8.26 19.98 1.70
CA GLU A 5 -8.49 19.54 3.08
C GLU A 5 -9.66 18.56 3.15
N LYS A 6 -10.75 18.84 2.43
CA LYS A 6 -11.91 17.92 2.33
C LYS A 6 -11.55 16.59 1.67
N PHE A 7 -10.70 16.60 0.65
CA PHE A 7 -10.23 15.37 0.01
C PHE A 7 -9.45 14.51 1.00
N TRP A 8 -8.48 15.11 1.70
CA TRP A 8 -7.66 14.38 2.68
C TRP A 8 -8.48 13.90 3.88
N ASP A 9 -9.45 14.69 4.35
CA ASP A 9 -10.36 14.28 5.43
C ASP A 9 -11.16 13.03 5.05
N SER A 10 -11.73 13.01 3.84
CA SER A 10 -12.46 11.85 3.33
C SER A 10 -11.54 10.64 3.14
N VAL A 11 -10.32 10.82 2.60
CA VAL A 11 -9.34 9.72 2.44
C VAL A 11 -8.86 9.16 3.77
N CYS A 12 -8.67 10.02 4.78
CA CYS A 12 -8.24 9.62 6.11
C CYS A 12 -9.33 8.93 6.92
N ASP A 13 -10.61 9.17 6.63
CA ASP A 13 -11.73 8.39 7.19
C ASP A 13 -11.64 6.91 6.78
N TYR A 14 -11.21 6.63 5.54
CA TYR A 14 -10.95 5.26 5.05
C TYR A 14 -9.60 4.66 5.50
N ARG A 15 -8.85 5.31 6.39
CA ARG A 15 -7.56 4.81 6.92
C ARG A 15 -7.57 3.33 7.36
N PRO A 16 -8.57 2.80 8.10
CA PRO A 16 -8.56 1.39 8.48
C PRO A 16 -8.61 0.47 7.25
N TYR A 17 -9.39 0.81 6.22
CA TYR A 17 -9.46 0.05 4.97
C TYR A 17 -8.17 0.15 4.15
N LEU A 18 -7.58 1.35 4.06
CA LEU A 18 -6.29 1.55 3.39
C LEU A 18 -5.17 0.76 4.07
N ARG A 19 -5.17 0.69 5.41
CA ARG A 19 -4.22 -0.10 6.18
C ARG A 19 -4.41 -1.60 5.94
N LEU A 20 -5.66 -2.06 5.90
CA LEU A 20 -5.99 -3.46 5.59
C LEU A 20 -5.54 -3.84 4.18
N LEU A 21 -5.81 -2.97 3.19
CA LEU A 21 -5.38 -3.14 1.81
C LEU A 21 -3.85 -3.18 1.71
N LEU A 22 -3.14 -2.32 2.45
CA LEU A 22 -1.68 -2.31 2.50
C LEU A 22 -1.14 -3.62 3.09
N VAL A 23 -1.69 -4.09 4.21
CA VAL A 23 -1.30 -5.38 4.82
C VAL A 23 -1.58 -6.54 3.85
N PHE A 24 -2.74 -6.57 3.23
CA PHE A 24 -3.12 -7.61 2.28
C PHE A 24 -2.25 -7.62 1.01
N THR A 25 -1.97 -6.47 0.43
CA THR A 25 -1.12 -6.38 -0.78
C THR A 25 0.34 -6.69 -0.48
N THR A 26 0.85 -6.28 0.70
CA THR A 26 2.19 -6.63 1.15
C THR A 26 2.34 -8.13 1.45
N THR A 27 1.34 -8.78 2.05
CA THR A 27 1.38 -10.24 2.23
C THR A 27 1.35 -10.98 0.90
N LEU A 28 0.51 -10.55 -0.06
CA LEU A 28 0.51 -11.11 -1.42
C LEU A 28 1.86 -10.94 -2.13
N LEU A 29 2.50 -9.77 -1.96
CA LEU A 29 3.84 -9.52 -2.53
C LEU A 29 4.87 -10.47 -1.93
N VAL A 30 4.88 -10.64 -0.60
CA VAL A 30 5.79 -11.57 0.08
C VAL A 30 5.55 -13.01 -0.38
N LEU A 31 4.28 -13.44 -0.49
CA LEU A 31 3.94 -14.77 -0.99
C LEU A 31 4.41 -14.97 -2.44
N THR A 32 4.29 -13.95 -3.29
CA THR A 32 4.75 -13.99 -4.68
C THR A 32 6.27 -14.13 -4.75
N LEU A 33 7.01 -13.38 -3.92
CA LEU A 33 8.47 -13.49 -3.83
C LEU A 33 8.93 -14.85 -3.32
N LEU A 34 8.25 -15.40 -2.30
CA LEU A 34 8.52 -16.75 -1.80
C LEU A 34 8.23 -17.81 -2.86
N ALA A 35 7.13 -17.68 -3.60
CA ALA A 35 6.78 -18.57 -4.69
C ALA A 35 7.82 -18.54 -5.82
N MET A 36 8.36 -17.36 -6.17
CA MET A 36 9.48 -17.26 -7.11
C MET A 36 10.78 -17.88 -6.58
N GLY A 37 11.06 -17.78 -5.28
CA GLY A 37 12.27 -18.34 -4.69
C GLY A 37 12.25 -19.86 -4.55
N ILE A 38 11.06 -20.47 -4.46
CA ILE A 38 10.87 -21.91 -4.28
C ILE A 38 10.50 -22.62 -5.59
N GLY A 39 9.86 -21.92 -6.53
CA GLY A 39 9.35 -22.48 -7.79
C GLY A 39 10.42 -22.71 -8.86
N ASP A 40 10.20 -23.74 -9.68
CA ASP A 40 11.03 -24.03 -10.86
C ASP A 40 10.88 -22.89 -11.88
N GLN A 41 12.00 -22.30 -12.27
CA GLN A 41 12.08 -21.04 -13.02
C GLN A 41 11.75 -21.21 -14.52
N GLN A 42 10.83 -22.11 -14.86
CA GLN A 42 10.41 -22.36 -16.24
C GLN A 42 9.69 -21.13 -16.79
N THR A 43 10.12 -20.75 -17.99
CA THR A 43 10.27 -19.38 -18.48
C THR A 43 8.99 -18.53 -18.53
N ASP A 44 7.81 -19.13 -18.46
CA ASP A 44 6.52 -18.42 -18.54
C ASP A 44 6.00 -17.93 -17.19
N ALA A 45 6.21 -18.69 -16.10
CA ALA A 45 5.73 -18.32 -14.77
C ALA A 45 6.51 -17.14 -14.16
N TYR A 46 7.77 -16.98 -14.57
CA TYR A 46 8.66 -15.92 -14.13
C TYR A 46 8.20 -14.54 -14.60
N VAL A 47 7.79 -14.42 -15.86
CA VAL A 47 7.30 -13.16 -16.45
C VAL A 47 6.00 -12.71 -15.78
N ILE A 48 5.08 -13.63 -15.54
CA ILE A 48 3.81 -13.34 -14.85
C ILE A 48 4.10 -12.82 -13.45
N SER A 49 5.00 -13.47 -12.71
CA SER A 49 5.37 -13.06 -11.35
C SER A 49 5.99 -11.66 -11.31
N LEU A 50 6.84 -11.30 -12.28
CA LEU A 50 7.40 -9.95 -12.40
C LEU A 50 6.31 -8.89 -12.63
N VAL A 51 5.35 -9.16 -13.52
CA VAL A 51 4.22 -8.25 -13.77
C VAL A 51 3.35 -8.10 -12.53
N THR A 52 3.08 -9.20 -11.82
CA THR A 52 2.34 -9.19 -10.55
C THR A 52 3.05 -8.36 -9.50
N ILE A 53 4.37 -8.51 -9.34
CA ILE A 53 5.16 -7.70 -8.40
C ILE A 53 5.09 -6.21 -8.78
N GLY A 54 5.17 -5.88 -10.08
CA GLY A 54 5.03 -4.51 -10.56
C GLY A 54 3.66 -3.90 -10.21
N LEU A 55 2.58 -4.63 -10.47
CA LEU A 55 1.21 -4.22 -10.12
C LEU A 55 1.02 -4.05 -8.61
N LEU A 56 1.52 -4.99 -7.81
CA LEU A 56 1.48 -4.91 -6.35
C LEU A 56 2.30 -3.72 -5.85
N GLY A 57 3.47 -3.44 -6.42
CA GLY A 57 4.27 -2.26 -6.10
C GLY A 57 3.51 -0.95 -6.36
N ILE A 58 2.90 -0.82 -7.54
CA ILE A 58 2.14 0.38 -7.93
C ILE A 58 0.90 0.59 -7.04
N THR A 59 0.34 -0.46 -6.44
CA THR A 59 -0.79 -0.34 -5.51
C THR A 59 -0.34 -0.09 -4.07
N ILE A 60 0.76 -0.69 -3.63
CA ILE A 60 1.33 -0.50 -2.29
C ILE A 60 1.84 0.93 -2.09
N VAL A 61 2.55 1.50 -3.06
CA VAL A 61 3.16 2.85 -2.94
C VAL A 61 2.14 3.94 -2.60
N PRO A 62 1.05 4.14 -3.37
CA PRO A 62 0.06 5.16 -3.05
C PRO A 62 -0.74 4.83 -1.79
N ALA A 63 -1.02 3.55 -1.51
CA ALA A 63 -1.68 3.15 -0.26
C ALA A 63 -0.80 3.50 0.97
N ALA A 64 0.49 3.19 0.92
CA ALA A 64 1.46 3.54 1.94
C ALA A 64 1.60 5.06 2.11
N TYR A 65 1.62 5.80 1.00
CA TYR A 65 1.65 7.26 1.03
C TYR A 65 0.41 7.84 1.70
N CYS A 66 -0.78 7.37 1.36
CA CYS A 66 -2.03 7.83 1.99
C CYS A 66 -2.05 7.53 3.49
N VAL A 67 -1.66 6.31 3.91
CA VAL A 67 -1.61 5.94 5.33
C VAL A 67 -0.59 6.78 6.10
N TRP A 68 0.60 6.99 5.53
CA TRP A 68 1.65 7.81 6.13
C TRP A 68 1.22 9.27 6.27
N ARG A 69 0.64 9.84 5.21
CA ARG A 69 0.18 11.22 5.20
C ARG A 69 -0.97 11.45 6.18
N CYS A 70 -1.95 10.54 6.24
CA CYS A 70 -3.01 10.60 7.25
C CYS A 70 -2.47 10.47 8.68
N GLY A 71 -1.40 9.68 8.87
CA GLY A 71 -0.70 9.58 10.15
C GLY A 71 -0.02 10.88 10.58
N GLN A 72 0.55 11.66 9.65
CA GLN A 72 1.14 12.97 9.97
C GLN A 72 0.08 13.99 10.38
N VAL A 73 -1.08 14.01 9.72
CA VAL A 73 -2.20 14.89 10.07
C VAL A 73 -2.71 14.61 11.49
N THR A 74 -2.86 13.34 11.88
CA THR A 74 -3.23 12.99 13.27
C THR A 74 -2.17 13.38 14.30
N ASN A 75 -0.88 13.23 13.99
CA ASN A 75 0.20 13.60 14.90
C ASN A 75 0.36 15.12 15.08
N GLU A 76 -0.06 15.94 14.11
CA GLU A 76 -0.09 17.41 14.29
C GLU A 76 -1.14 17.85 15.32
N PHE A 77 -2.24 17.11 15.50
CA PHE A 77 -3.23 17.39 16.54
C PHE A 77 -2.83 16.86 17.93
N GLU A 78 -1.85 15.96 18.01
CA GLU A 78 -1.39 15.34 19.25
C GLU A 78 -0.19 16.07 19.88
N LYS A 79 0.37 17.11 19.22
CA LYS A 79 1.36 17.98 19.86
C LYS A 79 0.64 18.94 20.84
N PRO A 80 0.80 18.78 22.16
CA PRO A 80 0.40 19.84 23.09
C PRO A 80 1.24 21.09 22.79
N LYS A 81 0.53 22.22 22.70
CA LYS A 81 1.08 23.56 22.49
C LYS A 81 2.04 23.96 23.60
#